data_AF-A0A3M2CNS4-F1
#
_entry.id   AF-A0A3M2CNS4-F1
#
_cell.length_a   1.000
_cell.length_b   1.000
_cell.length_c   1.000
_cell.angle_alpha   90.00
_cell.angle_beta   90.00
_cell.angle_gamma   90.00
#
_symmetry.space_group_name_H-M   'P 1'
#
loop_
_entity.id
_entity.type
_entity.pdbx_description
1 polymer ?
#
loop_
_entity_poly.entity_id
_entity_poly.type
_entity_poly.pdbx_seq_one_letter_code
_entity_poly.pdbx_strand_id
1 'polypeptide(L)'
;MPTLARFAKSLSLLALLAISACTTTWQDHYRGVPAGVYEPTPEVTLREVPWPRIDATLQSIRDKRAASDTHWDEWTSEQKLEEQAELLSGLQISEDPQDIIVLGRSVFRSTDRLRPDDGSLAKFARSLGADYAVWSAHYIGTKEVVQQEPVYESGWSSRGYRDSHGHYRRDFVPWDRTVFVPVVVEADEYVWVVYFLRKR
;
A
#
# COMPACT_ATOMS: atom_id res chain seq x y z
N MET A 1 16.14 -61.41 32.40
CA MET A 1 14.73 -61.22 32.02
C MET A 1 14.49 -59.73 31.79
N PRO A 2 13.93 -59.32 30.63
CA PRO A 2 13.94 -57.94 30.15
C PRO A 2 12.65 -57.18 30.48
N THR A 3 12.74 -55.87 30.75
CA THR A 3 11.58 -54.96 30.79
C THR A 3 11.92 -53.63 30.10
N LEU A 4 11.57 -53.61 28.81
CA LEU A 4 10.83 -52.59 28.05
C LEU A 4 10.94 -51.09 28.43
N ALA A 5 11.70 -50.39 27.60
CA ALA A 5 11.37 -49.17 26.84
C ALA A 5 10.16 -48.30 27.27
N ARG A 6 10.42 -47.00 27.48
CA ARG A 6 9.53 -45.90 27.06
C ARG A 6 10.34 -44.68 26.60
N PHE A 7 10.51 -44.54 25.28
CA PHE A 7 10.90 -43.28 24.66
C PHE A 7 9.65 -42.41 24.52
N ALA A 8 9.53 -41.39 25.37
CA ALA A 8 8.54 -40.32 25.18
C ALA A 8 9.11 -39.33 24.15
N LYS A 9 8.68 -39.45 22.89
CA LYS A 9 8.90 -38.41 21.89
C LYS A 9 7.84 -37.32 22.09
N SER A 10 8.21 -36.24 22.78
CA SER A 10 7.47 -34.98 22.73
C SER A 10 7.56 -34.41 21.31
N LEU A 11 6.47 -34.54 20.56
CA LEU A 11 6.25 -33.83 19.31
C LEU A 11 5.82 -32.39 19.67
N SER A 12 6.77 -31.46 19.69
CA SER A 12 6.45 -30.03 19.76
C SER A 12 5.91 -29.59 18.39
N LEU A 13 4.59 -29.47 18.30
CA LEU A 13 3.88 -28.90 17.16
C LEU A 13 4.19 -27.39 17.11
N LEU A 14 5.15 -26.98 16.29
CA LEU A 14 5.47 -25.58 16.05
C LEU A 14 4.33 -24.98 15.20
N ALA A 15 3.39 -24.30 15.84
CA ALA A 15 2.35 -23.53 15.16
C ALA A 15 3.00 -22.32 14.48
N LEU A 16 3.25 -22.41 13.17
CA LEU A 16 3.53 -21.26 12.32
C LEU A 16 2.26 -20.39 12.25
N LEU A 17 2.13 -19.47 13.21
CA LEU A 17 1.28 -18.29 13.04
C LEU A 17 1.90 -17.45 11.92
N ALA A 18 1.42 -17.66 10.70
CA ALA A 18 1.62 -16.74 9.59
C ALA A 18 0.92 -15.42 9.97
N ILE A 19 1.66 -14.53 10.64
CA ILE A 19 1.27 -13.14 10.79
C ILE A 19 1.34 -12.58 9.38
N SER A 20 0.21 -12.55 8.68
CA SER A 20 0.02 -11.72 7.51
C SER A 20 0.26 -10.28 7.97
N ALA A 21 1.51 -9.82 7.90
CA ALA A 21 1.82 -8.43 8.11
C ALA A 21 1.02 -7.67 7.05
N CYS A 22 -0.05 -6.98 7.47
CA CYS A 22 -0.79 -6.11 6.58
C CYS A 22 0.19 -5.05 6.08
N THR A 23 0.67 -5.24 4.85
CA THR A 23 1.44 -4.24 4.13
C THR A 23 0.49 -3.12 3.73
N THR A 24 1.00 -1.90 3.68
CA THR A 24 0.22 -0.75 3.21
C THR A 24 0.36 -0.64 1.70
N THR A 25 -0.59 0.00 1.02
CA THR A 25 -0.48 0.29 -0.43
C THR A 25 0.84 1.00 -0.77
N TRP A 26 1.34 1.86 0.12
CA TRP A 26 2.64 2.51 -0.03
C TRP A 26 3.79 1.51 -0.10
N GLN A 27 3.76 0.48 0.73
CA GLN A 27 4.77 -0.57 0.82
C GLN A 27 4.69 -1.53 -0.37
N ASP A 28 3.49 -1.93 -0.79
CA ASP A 28 3.30 -2.90 -1.89
C ASP A 28 3.85 -2.38 -3.21
N HIS A 29 3.73 -1.07 -3.43
CA HIS A 29 4.17 -0.40 -4.64
C HIS A 29 5.56 0.23 -4.52
N TYR A 30 6.27 0.00 -3.42
CA TYR A 30 7.60 0.55 -3.21
C TYR A 30 8.63 -0.05 -4.18
N ARG A 31 9.47 0.82 -4.72
CA ARG A 31 10.65 0.50 -5.51
C ARG A 31 11.83 1.25 -4.92
N GLY A 32 12.66 0.51 -4.17
CA GLY A 32 13.88 1.03 -3.57
C GLY A 32 14.99 1.19 -4.60
N VAL A 33 15.83 2.19 -4.37
CA VAL A 33 17.16 2.26 -4.93
C VAL A 33 18.04 1.33 -4.07
N PRO A 34 18.98 0.55 -4.64
CA PRO A 34 19.94 -0.21 -3.86
C PRO A 34 20.86 0.74 -3.08
N ALA A 35 20.37 1.22 -1.95
CA ALA A 35 21.08 1.97 -0.94
C ALA A 35 21.15 1.13 0.34
N GLY A 36 22.04 1.47 1.25
CA GLY A 36 22.25 0.72 2.49
C GLY A 36 20.96 0.55 3.31
N VAL A 37 20.95 -0.42 4.22
CA VAL A 37 19.88 -0.51 5.23
C VAL A 37 20.06 0.67 6.18
N TYR A 38 19.04 1.51 6.29
CA TYR A 38 19.05 2.67 7.18
C TYR A 38 18.26 2.38 8.45
N GLU A 39 18.74 2.93 9.56
CA GLU A 39 18.00 2.90 10.82
C GLU A 39 16.72 3.74 10.70
N PRO A 40 15.60 3.27 11.28
CA PRO A 40 14.36 4.01 11.32
C PRO A 40 14.54 5.40 11.93
N THR A 41 13.89 6.40 11.34
CA THR A 41 13.88 7.76 11.83
C THR A 41 12.73 7.97 12.83
N PRO A 42 12.90 8.83 13.85
CA PRO A 42 11.85 9.10 14.83
C PRO A 42 10.72 9.95 14.24
N GLU A 43 11.04 10.83 13.29
CA GLU A 43 10.12 11.80 12.70
C GLU A 43 10.25 11.80 11.17
N VAL A 44 9.12 11.92 10.48
CA VAL A 44 9.06 12.06 9.02
C VAL A 44 8.21 13.28 8.70
N THR A 45 8.76 14.15 7.85
CA THR A 45 8.01 15.26 7.28
C THR A 45 7.27 14.80 6.02
N LEU A 46 5.94 14.85 6.05
CA LEU A 46 5.12 14.63 4.87
C LEU A 46 4.95 15.96 4.11
N ARG A 47 5.18 15.96 2.79
CA ARG A 47 4.95 17.15 1.95
C ARG A 47 4.15 16.79 0.71
N GLU A 48 3.10 17.53 0.45
CA GLU A 48 2.40 17.48 -0.82
C GLU A 48 3.09 18.41 -1.82
N VAL A 49 3.25 17.95 -3.06
CA VAL A 49 3.73 18.77 -4.18
C VAL A 49 2.71 18.72 -5.31
N PRO A 50 2.40 19.85 -5.97
CA PRO A 50 1.49 19.86 -7.10
C PRO A 50 1.94 18.93 -8.23
N TRP A 51 1.03 18.08 -8.72
CA TRP A 51 1.32 17.12 -9.78
C TRP A 51 1.98 17.74 -11.03
N PRO A 52 1.51 18.89 -11.57
CA PRO A 52 2.14 19.49 -12.75
C PRO A 52 3.62 19.79 -12.59
N ARG A 53 4.07 20.07 -11.35
CA ARG A 53 5.48 20.31 -11.05
C ARG A 53 6.29 19.02 -11.15
N ILE A 54 5.82 17.95 -10.51
CA ILE A 54 6.49 16.64 -10.59
C ILE A 54 6.52 16.16 -12.03
N ASP A 55 5.40 16.24 -12.74
CA ASP A 55 5.30 15.78 -14.12
C ASP A 55 6.24 16.54 -15.06
N ALA A 56 6.26 17.88 -14.98
CA ALA A 56 7.17 18.70 -15.76
C ALA A 56 8.66 18.39 -15.46
N THR A 57 9.03 18.22 -14.18
CA THR A 57 10.39 17.84 -13.80
C THR A 57 10.76 16.44 -14.33
N LEU A 58 9.88 15.46 -14.20
CA LEU A 58 10.14 14.11 -14.70
C LEU A 58 10.22 14.08 -16.23
N GLN A 59 9.42 14.89 -16.93
CA GLN A 59 9.51 15.02 -18.37
C GLN A 59 10.85 15.65 -18.78
N SER A 60 11.27 16.73 -18.14
CA SER A 60 12.57 17.37 -18.38
C SER A 60 13.74 16.40 -18.19
N ILE A 61 13.75 15.62 -17.10
CA ILE A 61 14.76 14.59 -16.86
C ILE A 61 14.76 13.52 -17.96
N ARG A 62 13.58 13.06 -18.39
CA ARG A 62 13.47 12.08 -19.49
C ARG A 62 14.00 12.64 -20.80
N ASP A 63 13.69 13.91 -21.11
CA ASP A 63 14.13 14.57 -22.33
C ASP A 63 15.66 14.73 -22.33
N LYS A 64 16.26 15.13 -21.19
CA LYS A 64 17.72 15.17 -21.03
C LYS A 64 18.37 13.81 -21.24
N ARG A 65 17.79 12.74 -20.67
CA ARG A 65 18.27 11.37 -20.87
C ARG A 65 18.18 10.94 -22.34
N ALA A 66 17.06 11.23 -22.99
CA ALA A 66 16.83 10.87 -24.39
C ALA A 66 17.75 11.64 -25.35
N ALA A 67 18.15 12.86 -25.00
CA ALA A 67 19.09 13.67 -25.76
C ALA A 67 20.56 13.30 -25.51
N SER A 68 20.86 12.48 -24.50
CA SER A 68 22.23 12.06 -24.19
C SER A 68 22.66 10.87 -25.05
N ASP A 69 23.84 10.97 -25.66
CA ASP A 69 24.48 9.84 -26.36
C ASP A 69 25.07 8.80 -25.38
N THR A 70 25.11 9.11 -24.08
CA THR A 70 25.67 8.26 -23.03
C THR A 70 24.55 7.62 -22.22
N HIS A 71 24.61 6.30 -22.02
CA HIS A 71 23.63 5.60 -21.18
C HIS A 71 23.72 6.08 -19.72
N TRP A 72 22.58 6.16 -19.02
CA TRP A 72 22.52 6.76 -17.67
C TRP A 72 23.49 6.12 -16.66
N ASP A 73 23.74 4.82 -16.79
CA ASP A 73 24.67 4.09 -15.91
C ASP A 73 26.12 4.57 -16.06
N GLU A 74 26.49 5.02 -17.26
CA GLU A 74 27.82 5.51 -17.64
C GLU A 74 28.02 7.01 -17.39
N TRP A 75 26.97 7.72 -16.94
CA TRP A 75 27.07 9.13 -16.58
C TRP A 75 28.09 9.39 -15.48
N THR A 76 28.76 10.53 -15.58
CA THR A 76 29.67 11.01 -14.54
C THR A 76 28.91 11.28 -13.25
N SER A 77 29.62 11.31 -12.13
CA SER A 77 29.01 11.66 -10.83
C SER A 77 28.41 13.06 -10.83
N GLU A 78 28.99 13.99 -11.58
CA GLU A 78 28.47 15.35 -11.75
C GLU A 78 27.13 15.37 -12.49
N GLN A 79 27.01 14.62 -13.60
CA GLN A 79 25.75 14.49 -14.34
C GLN A 79 24.64 13.85 -13.51
N LYS A 80 24.97 12.79 -12.75
CA LYS A 80 24.01 12.14 -11.83
C LYS A 80 23.58 13.10 -10.71
N LEU A 81 24.50 13.92 -10.22
CA LEU A 81 24.21 14.93 -9.20
C LEU A 81 23.33 16.06 -9.74
N GLU A 82 23.58 16.53 -10.96
CA GLU A 82 22.75 17.55 -11.63
C GLU A 82 21.31 17.05 -11.81
N GLU A 83 21.14 15.83 -12.30
CA GLU A 83 19.81 15.21 -12.42
C GLU A 83 19.12 15.07 -11.06
N GLN A 84 19.86 14.64 -10.04
CA GLN A 84 19.32 14.56 -8.69
C GLN A 84 18.90 15.95 -8.18
N ALA A 85 19.69 16.99 -8.45
CA ALA A 85 19.35 18.38 -8.09
C ALA A 85 18.04 18.83 -8.75
N GLU A 86 17.87 18.51 -10.03
CA GLU A 86 16.64 18.79 -10.77
C GLU A 86 15.44 18.05 -10.18
N LEU A 87 15.59 16.76 -9.86
CA LEU A 87 14.56 15.99 -9.18
C LEU A 87 14.16 16.63 -7.83
N LEU A 88 15.14 16.94 -6.98
CA LEU A 88 14.91 17.53 -5.66
C LEU A 88 14.23 18.91 -5.75
N SER A 89 14.61 19.73 -6.72
CA SER A 89 13.95 21.00 -7.02
C SER A 89 12.47 20.79 -7.41
N GLY A 90 12.18 19.77 -8.24
CA GLY A 90 10.81 19.37 -8.57
C GLY A 90 10.02 18.96 -7.34
N LEU A 91 10.65 18.24 -6.41
CA LEU A 91 10.09 17.81 -5.12
C LEU A 91 10.04 18.92 -4.05
N GLN A 92 10.44 20.15 -4.38
CA GLN A 92 10.51 21.28 -3.43
C GLN A 92 11.38 20.99 -2.20
N ILE A 93 12.49 20.30 -2.43
CA ILE A 93 13.58 20.08 -1.47
C ILE A 93 14.69 21.07 -1.77
N SER A 94 15.09 21.84 -0.77
CA SER A 94 16.05 22.96 -0.90
C SER A 94 17.45 22.61 -0.42
N GLU A 95 17.60 21.45 0.24
CA GLU A 95 18.87 20.91 0.70
C GLU A 95 19.83 20.61 -0.46
N ASP A 96 21.13 20.59 -0.14
CA ASP A 96 22.16 20.22 -1.11
C ASP A 96 21.90 18.78 -1.62
N PRO A 97 21.87 18.56 -2.95
CA PRO A 97 21.71 17.23 -3.52
C PRO A 97 22.73 16.19 -3.01
N GLN A 98 23.92 16.62 -2.60
CA GLN A 98 24.92 15.75 -1.99
C GLN A 98 24.54 15.28 -0.58
N ASP A 99 23.71 16.04 0.13
CA ASP A 99 23.27 15.73 1.50
C ASP A 99 21.96 14.94 1.54
N ILE A 100 21.33 14.73 0.39
CA ILE A 100 20.08 13.98 0.27
C ILE A 100 20.32 12.63 -0.41
N ILE A 101 19.72 11.59 0.15
CA ILE A 101 19.68 10.24 -0.41
C ILE A 101 18.23 9.94 -0.80
N VAL A 102 18.01 9.61 -2.06
CA VAL A 102 16.72 9.09 -2.54
C VAL A 102 16.67 7.60 -2.22
N LEU A 103 15.86 7.22 -1.22
CA LEU A 103 15.72 5.83 -0.80
C LEU A 103 14.94 5.02 -1.84
N GLY A 104 13.95 5.64 -2.47
CA GLY A 104 13.09 5.01 -3.46
C GLY A 104 11.82 5.80 -3.70
N ARG A 105 10.88 5.16 -4.39
CA ARG A 105 9.55 5.74 -4.64
C ARG A 105 8.47 4.67 -4.68
N SER A 106 7.23 5.09 -4.42
CA SER A 106 6.03 4.30 -4.69
C SER A 106 5.21 4.99 -5.77
N VAL A 107 4.79 4.25 -6.79
CA VAL A 107 3.94 4.75 -7.88
C VAL A 107 2.85 3.74 -8.17
N PHE A 108 1.59 4.17 -8.11
CA PHE A 108 0.45 3.30 -8.35
C PHE A 108 -0.81 4.09 -8.72
N ARG A 109 -1.81 3.37 -9.21
CA ARG A 109 -3.16 3.91 -9.45
C ARG A 109 -4.11 3.32 -8.42
N SER A 110 -5.06 4.11 -7.95
CA SER A 110 -6.07 3.64 -7.02
C SER A 110 -7.37 4.41 -7.19
N THR A 111 -8.49 3.70 -7.03
CA THR A 111 -9.83 4.27 -6.88
C THR A 111 -10.19 4.49 -5.40
N ASP A 112 -9.36 4.00 -4.48
CA ASP A 112 -9.56 4.18 -3.05
C ASP A 112 -9.19 5.61 -2.65
N ARG A 113 -9.99 6.16 -1.74
CA ARG A 113 -9.69 7.47 -1.15
C ARG A 113 -8.56 7.33 -0.12
N LEU A 114 -7.33 7.44 -0.59
CA LEU A 114 -6.15 7.44 0.28
C LEU A 114 -5.99 8.78 0.99
N ARG A 115 -5.53 8.71 2.25
CA ARG A 115 -5.28 9.86 3.12
C ARG A 115 -3.83 9.81 3.57
N PRO A 116 -2.89 10.54 2.92
CA PRO A 116 -1.47 10.52 3.28
C PRO A 116 -1.19 10.88 4.74
N ASP A 117 -2.11 11.61 5.39
CA ASP A 117 -2.08 12.05 6.78
C ASP A 117 -2.63 11.02 7.79
N ASP A 118 -3.13 9.86 7.36
CA ASP A 118 -3.65 8.80 8.24
C ASP A 118 -2.56 8.08 9.08
N GLY A 119 -1.29 8.46 8.87
CA GLY A 119 -0.12 7.91 9.54
C GLY A 119 0.45 6.64 8.91
N SER A 120 -0.25 6.00 7.97
CA SER A 120 0.23 4.81 7.26
C SER A 120 1.46 5.12 6.42
N LEU A 121 1.45 6.25 5.70
CA LEU A 121 2.57 6.72 4.90
C LEU A 121 3.75 7.10 5.79
N ALA A 122 3.52 7.88 6.84
CA ALA A 122 4.58 8.28 7.78
C ALA A 122 5.22 7.08 8.47
N LYS A 123 4.43 6.07 8.86
CA LYS A 123 4.93 4.83 9.47
C LYS A 123 5.82 4.05 8.49
N PHE A 124 5.40 3.94 7.23
CA PHE A 124 6.19 3.26 6.21
C PHE A 124 7.49 4.02 5.92
N ALA A 125 7.43 5.34 5.72
CA ALA A 125 8.59 6.19 5.52
C ALA A 125 9.61 6.09 6.67
N ARG A 126 9.13 6.07 7.92
CA ARG A 126 9.97 5.84 9.12
C ARG A 126 10.66 4.48 9.07
N SER A 127 9.95 3.42 8.66
CA SER A 127 10.52 2.08 8.56
C SER A 127 11.63 1.97 7.51
N LEU A 128 11.63 2.86 6.50
CA LEU A 128 12.70 2.98 5.51
C LEU A 128 13.88 3.84 6.01
N GLY A 129 13.73 4.54 7.14
CA GLY A 129 14.68 5.54 7.61
C GLY A 129 14.62 6.85 6.81
N ALA A 130 13.48 7.18 6.20
CA ALA A 130 13.31 8.45 5.50
C ALA A 130 13.14 9.62 6.48
N ASP A 131 13.62 10.82 6.13
CA ASP A 131 13.27 12.06 6.84
C ASP A 131 12.09 12.77 6.15
N TYR A 132 11.94 12.54 4.85
CA TYR A 132 10.87 13.11 4.03
C TYR A 132 10.11 12.03 3.27
N ALA A 133 8.78 12.20 3.20
CA ALA A 133 7.96 11.57 2.19
C ALA A 133 7.22 12.66 1.41
N VAL A 134 7.68 12.88 0.17
CA VAL A 134 7.10 13.88 -0.73
C VAL A 134 6.12 13.18 -1.65
N TRP A 135 4.85 13.55 -1.59
CA TRP A 135 3.77 12.88 -2.31
C TRP A 135 3.01 13.82 -3.25
N SER A 136 2.39 13.23 -4.25
CA SER A 136 1.45 13.91 -5.14
C SER A 136 0.40 12.92 -5.64
N ALA A 137 -0.79 13.44 -5.91
CA ALA A 137 -1.90 12.71 -6.49
C ALA A 137 -2.48 13.47 -7.68
N HIS A 138 -2.93 12.73 -8.69
CA HIS A 138 -3.58 13.32 -9.85
C HIS A 138 -4.75 12.47 -10.31
N TYR A 139 -5.89 13.12 -10.52
CA TYR A 139 -7.07 12.50 -11.08
C TYR A 139 -6.82 12.14 -12.55
N ILE A 140 -7.00 10.88 -12.92
CA ILE A 140 -6.75 10.37 -14.29
C ILE A 140 -8.02 9.98 -15.04
N GLY A 141 -9.18 10.07 -14.40
CA GLY A 141 -10.47 9.73 -14.99
C GLY A 141 -11.33 8.88 -14.05
N THR A 142 -12.42 8.34 -14.58
CA THR A 142 -13.28 7.39 -13.88
C THR A 142 -13.00 5.97 -14.34
N LYS A 143 -13.26 5.00 -13.47
CA LYS A 143 -13.15 3.57 -13.76
C LYS A 143 -14.28 2.80 -13.10
N GLU A 144 -14.81 1.81 -13.81
CA GLU A 144 -15.78 0.87 -13.24
C GLU A 144 -15.11 -0.03 -12.19
N VAL A 145 -15.66 -0.05 -10.98
CA VAL A 145 -15.24 -0.92 -9.88
C VAL A 145 -16.43 -1.72 -9.37
N VAL A 146 -16.15 -2.95 -8.94
CA VAL A 146 -17.16 -3.80 -8.32
C VAL A 146 -17.16 -3.54 -6.81
N GLN A 147 -18.20 -2.88 -6.33
CA GLN A 147 -18.42 -2.64 -4.91
C GLN A 147 -19.42 -3.65 -4.35
N GLN A 148 -19.20 -4.08 -3.11
CA GLN A 148 -20.13 -4.96 -2.39
C GLN A 148 -21.15 -4.11 -1.64
N GLU A 149 -22.40 -4.10 -2.12
CA GLU A 149 -23.48 -3.33 -1.50
C GLU A 149 -24.34 -4.23 -0.60
N PRO A 150 -24.65 -3.80 0.63
CA PRO A 150 -25.50 -4.56 1.54
C PRO A 150 -26.96 -4.46 1.11
N VAL A 151 -27.57 -5.61 0.82
CA VAL A 151 -29.00 -5.75 0.58
C VAL A 151 -29.63 -6.47 1.77
N TYR A 152 -30.70 -5.88 2.30
CA TYR A 152 -31.47 -6.45 3.39
C TYR A 152 -32.56 -7.35 2.84
N GLU A 153 -32.49 -8.64 3.18
CA GLU A 153 -33.53 -9.61 2.87
C GLU A 153 -34.27 -9.99 4.16
N SER A 154 -35.59 -9.95 4.11
CA SER A 154 -36.46 -10.46 5.17
C SER A 154 -37.40 -11.49 4.59
N GLY A 155 -37.79 -12.47 5.40
CA GLY A 155 -38.68 -13.52 4.96
C GLY A 155 -39.21 -14.40 6.08
N TRP A 156 -39.94 -15.43 5.71
CA TRP A 156 -40.51 -16.41 6.63
C TRP A 156 -40.01 -17.80 6.27
N SER A 157 -39.54 -18.55 7.26
CA SER A 157 -39.20 -19.96 7.11
C SER A 157 -40.22 -20.81 7.86
N SER A 158 -40.69 -21.90 7.27
CA SER A 158 -41.60 -22.81 7.94
C SER A 158 -40.82 -23.94 8.60
N ARG A 159 -40.99 -24.12 9.92
CA ARG A 159 -40.46 -25.28 10.64
C ARG A 159 -41.61 -26.20 11.03
N GLY A 160 -41.55 -27.44 10.55
CA GLY A 160 -42.44 -28.50 10.99
C GLY A 160 -41.95 -29.14 12.29
N TYR A 161 -42.85 -29.37 13.24
CA TYR A 161 -42.56 -30.13 14.45
C TYR A 161 -43.77 -30.97 14.85
N ARG A 162 -43.52 -32.03 15.62
CA ARG A 162 -44.58 -32.81 16.26
C ARG A 162 -44.81 -32.24 17.65
N ASP A 163 -46.05 -31.93 17.97
CA ASP A 163 -46.40 -31.49 19.33
C ASP A 163 -46.36 -32.68 20.32
N SER A 164 -46.53 -32.39 21.61
CA SER A 164 -46.54 -33.39 22.68
C SER A 164 -47.65 -34.44 22.55
N HIS A 165 -48.65 -34.19 21.71
CA HIS A 165 -49.78 -35.09 21.43
C HIS A 165 -49.60 -35.86 20.10
N GLY A 166 -48.46 -35.68 19.42
CA GLY A 166 -48.11 -36.40 18.20
C GLY A 166 -48.71 -35.80 16.91
N HIS A 167 -49.39 -34.66 16.97
CA HIS A 167 -49.90 -33.97 15.80
C HIS A 167 -48.79 -33.15 15.12
N TYR A 168 -48.81 -33.12 13.79
CA TYR A 168 -47.88 -32.32 13.01
C TYR A 168 -48.35 -30.86 12.98
N ARG A 169 -47.49 -29.95 13.43
CA ARG A 169 -47.70 -28.51 13.42
C ARG A 169 -46.65 -27.83 12.55
N ARG A 170 -46.98 -26.64 12.05
CA ARG A 170 -46.09 -25.80 11.24
C ARG A 170 -46.06 -24.41 11.86
N ASP A 171 -44.89 -24.00 12.29
CA ASP A 171 -44.64 -22.61 12.72
C ASP A 171 -43.95 -21.85 11.60
N PHE A 172 -44.26 -20.56 11.50
CA PHE A 172 -43.57 -19.62 10.62
C PHE A 172 -42.64 -18.75 11.46
N VAL A 173 -41.34 -18.83 11.18
CA VAL A 173 -40.32 -18.08 11.89
C VAL A 173 -39.84 -16.97 10.94
N PRO A 174 -39.95 -15.68 11.33
CA PRO A 174 -39.37 -14.60 10.55
C PRO A 174 -37.85 -14.69 10.60
N TRP A 175 -37.19 -14.31 9.52
CA TRP A 175 -35.74 -14.18 9.47
C TRP A 175 -35.38 -12.92 8.70
N ASP A 176 -34.26 -12.32 9.10
CA ASP A 176 -33.64 -11.17 8.46
C ASP A 176 -32.15 -11.49 8.25
N ARG A 177 -31.62 -11.16 7.07
CA ARG A 177 -30.19 -11.27 6.79
C ARG A 177 -29.71 -10.14 5.88
N THR A 178 -28.45 -9.77 6.03
CA THR A 178 -27.76 -8.89 5.09
C THR A 178 -26.95 -9.74 4.13
N VAL A 179 -27.20 -9.58 2.84
CA VAL A 179 -26.42 -10.21 1.76
C VAL A 179 -25.66 -9.11 1.04
N PHE A 180 -24.39 -9.36 0.73
CA PHE A 180 -23.59 -8.44 -0.08
C PHE A 180 -23.70 -8.84 -1.55
N VAL A 181 -24.16 -7.90 -2.38
CA VAL A 181 -24.29 -8.11 -3.82
C VAL A 181 -23.24 -7.27 -4.55
N PRO A 182 -22.58 -7.81 -5.59
CA PRO A 182 -21.67 -7.02 -6.40
C PRO A 182 -22.47 -6.03 -7.24
N VAL A 183 -22.12 -4.76 -7.14
CA VAL A 183 -22.64 -3.67 -7.97
C VAL A 183 -21.47 -3.03 -8.70
N VAL A 184 -21.64 -2.80 -10.00
CA VAL A 184 -20.67 -2.03 -10.79
C VAL A 184 -20.97 -0.55 -10.60
N VAL A 185 -20.00 0.19 -10.09
CA VAL A 185 -20.10 1.65 -9.90
C VAL A 185 -18.90 2.33 -10.57
N GLU A 186 -19.10 3.55 -11.04
CA GLU A 186 -17.99 4.39 -11.49
C GLU A 186 -17.32 5.03 -10.27
N ALA A 187 -16.00 4.92 -10.19
CA ALA A 187 -15.19 5.56 -9.16
C ALA A 187 -14.07 6.39 -9.79
N ASP A 188 -13.74 7.51 -9.16
CA ASP A 188 -12.61 8.35 -9.56
C ASP A 188 -11.30 7.58 -9.37
N GLU A 189 -10.48 7.49 -10.42
CA GLU A 189 -9.15 6.89 -10.37
C GLU A 189 -8.09 7.99 -10.26
N TYR A 190 -7.18 7.81 -9.31
CA TYR A 190 -6.04 8.70 -9.11
C TYR A 190 -4.73 7.95 -9.32
N VAL A 191 -3.76 8.61 -9.95
CA VAL A 191 -2.35 8.19 -9.89
C VAL A 191 -1.68 8.84 -8.68
N TRP A 192 -0.94 8.04 -7.93
CA TRP A 192 -0.20 8.45 -6.75
C TRP A 192 1.29 8.25 -7.00
N VAL A 193 2.08 9.23 -6.56
CA VAL A 193 3.54 9.13 -6.50
C VAL A 193 4.02 9.59 -5.14
N VAL A 194 4.96 8.85 -4.55
CA VAL A 194 5.65 9.24 -3.32
C VAL A 194 7.14 8.97 -3.45
N TYR A 195 7.97 9.97 -3.11
CA TYR A 195 9.42 9.84 -2.99
C TYR A 195 9.82 9.82 -1.52
N PHE A 196 10.69 8.87 -1.16
CA PHE A 196 11.23 8.73 0.18
C PHE A 196 12.67 9.22 0.17
N LEU A 197 12.96 10.24 0.98
CA LEU A 197 14.25 10.91 1.01
C LEU A 197 14.82 10.88 2.42
N ARG A 198 16.13 10.74 2.53
CA ARG A 198 16.89 10.77 3.78
C ARG A 198 17.98 11.82 3.71
N LYS A 199 18.19 12.56 4.79
CA LYS A 199 19.37 13.41 4.98
C LYS A 199 20.55 12.55 5.44
N ARG A 200 21.74 12.85 4.93
CA ARG A 200 22.97 12.20 5.37
C ARG A 200 23.29 12.45 6.83
#